data_AF-A0A820RYG4-F1
#
_entry.id   AF-A0A820RYG4-F1
#
_cell.length_a   1.000
_cell.length_b   1.000
_cell.length_c   1.000
_cell.angle_alpha   90.00
_cell.angle_beta   90.00
_cell.angle_gamma   90.00
#
_symmetry.space_group_name_H-M   'P 1'
#
loop_
_entity.id
_entity.type
_entity.pdbx_description
1 polymer ?
#
loop_
_entity_poly.entity_id
_entity_poly.type
_entity_poly.pdbx_seq_one_letter_code
_entity_poly.pdbx_strand_id
1 'polypeptide(L)' 'MYWHTENFNFPESPNGIADSRFPTPDDAALDAWHPLEKAQYPTYFATREKRKKAYMEWYLKRYGIPDPPMM' A
#
# COMPACT_ATOMS: atom_id res chain seq x y z
N MET A 1 -41.94 13.83 9.96
CA MET A 1 -40.80 12.90 9.75
C MET A 1 -39.59 13.56 10.41
N TYR A 2 -39.24 13.20 11.64
CA TYR A 2 -38.06 13.76 12.30
C TYR A 2 -36.86 12.91 11.86
N TRP A 3 -35.94 13.52 11.12
CA TRP A 3 -34.66 12.92 10.80
C TRP A 3 -33.93 12.63 12.11
N HIS A 4 -33.50 11.38 12.32
CA HIS A 4 -32.62 11.05 13.45
C HIS A 4 -31.27 11.72 13.16
N THR A 5 -30.87 12.68 14.00
CA THR A 5 -29.67 13.49 13.75
C THR A 5 -28.38 12.70 13.88
N GLU A 6 -28.43 11.58 14.61
CA GLU A 6 -27.28 10.71 14.87
C GLU A 6 -27.52 9.34 14.24
N ASN A 7 -27.02 9.12 13.03
CA ASN A 7 -27.09 7.80 12.40
C ASN A 7 -26.07 6.86 13.06
N PHE A 8 -26.45 5.60 13.26
CA PHE A 8 -25.51 4.56 13.65
C PHE A 8 -24.48 4.36 12.52
N ASN A 9 -23.20 4.56 12.83
CA ASN A 9 -22.09 4.29 11.93
C ASN A 9 -21.23 3.15 12.48
N PHE A 10 -20.78 2.27 11.60
CA PHE A 10 -19.79 1.27 11.98
C PHE A 10 -18.46 1.97 12.30
N PRO A 11 -17.68 1.49 13.28
CA PRO A 11 -16.48 2.19 13.73
C PRO A 11 -15.50 2.55 12.62
N GLU A 12 -15.23 1.62 11.70
CA GLU A 12 -14.24 1.81 10.61
C GLU A 12 -14.88 2.32 9.30
N SER A 13 -16.20 2.49 9.26
CA SER A 13 -16.84 3.09 8.09
C SER A 13 -16.47 4.58 7.97
N PRO A 14 -16.57 5.18 6.76
CA PRO A 14 -16.34 6.62 6.61
C PRO A 14 -17.18 7.42 7.61
N ASN A 15 -16.54 8.34 8.33
CA ASN A 15 -17.12 9.12 9.44
C ASN A 15 -17.55 8.30 10.68
N GLY A 16 -17.06 7.07 10.81
CA GLY A 16 -17.16 6.27 12.03
C GLY A 16 -16.15 6.71 13.10
N ILE A 17 -16.36 6.30 14.35
CA ILE A 17 -15.52 6.69 15.50
C ILE A 17 -14.07 6.17 15.43
N ALA A 18 -13.80 5.21 14.56
CA ALA A 18 -12.47 4.65 14.29
C ALA A 18 -12.05 4.83 12.82
N ASP A 19 -12.75 5.64 12.04
CA ASP A 19 -12.36 6.00 10.69
C ASP A 19 -10.92 6.52 10.70
N SER A 20 -10.08 5.95 9.84
CA SER A 20 -8.70 6.37 9.62
C SER A 20 -7.82 6.38 10.88
N ARG A 21 -8.22 5.69 11.95
CA ARG A 21 -7.45 5.59 13.21
C ARG A 21 -6.06 5.00 12.99
N PHE A 22 -5.95 4.06 12.06
CA PHE A 22 -4.70 3.38 11.71
C PHE A 22 -4.37 3.64 10.24
N PRO A 23 -3.53 4.64 9.93
CA PRO A 23 -3.10 4.86 8.57
C PRO A 23 -2.26 3.68 8.10
N THR A 24 -2.51 3.22 6.87
CA THR A 24 -1.69 2.20 6.23
C THR A 24 -0.54 2.91 5.50
N PRO A 25 0.73 2.77 5.93
CA PRO A 25 1.85 3.37 5.24
C PRO A 25 2.05 2.72 3.87
N ASP A 26 2.61 3.49 2.93
CA ASP A 26 2.96 2.99 1.60
C ASP A 26 4.10 1.97 1.69
N ASP A 27 3.97 0.84 0.98
CA ASP A 27 4.98 -0.23 0.94
C ASP A 27 6.31 0.25 0.33
N ALA A 28 6.26 1.26 -0.54
CA ALA A 28 7.47 1.84 -1.15
C ALA A 28 8.41 2.47 -0.11
N ALA A 29 7.92 2.85 1.06
CA ALA A 29 8.76 3.40 2.14
C ALA A 29 9.86 2.41 2.58
N LEU A 30 9.62 1.10 2.47
CA LEU A 30 10.59 0.06 2.82
C LEU A 30 11.79 0.03 1.87
N ASP A 31 11.67 0.60 0.67
CA ASP A 31 12.81 0.72 -0.26
C ASP A 31 13.82 1.77 0.20
N ALA A 32 13.39 2.77 0.97
CA ALA A 32 14.24 3.83 1.52
C ALA A 32 15.03 3.43 2.78
N TRP A 33 14.75 2.26 3.38
CA TRP A 33 15.44 1.81 4.60
C TRP A 33 16.94 1.62 4.39
N HIS A 34 17.72 1.88 5.44
CA HIS A 34 19.16 1.69 5.40
C HIS A 34 19.50 0.19 5.27
N PRO A 35 20.55 -0.21 4.51
CA PRO A 35 20.89 -1.64 4.33
C PRO A 35 21.07 -2.42 5.63
N LEU A 36 21.57 -1.77 6.70
CA LEU A 36 21.70 -2.42 8.01
C LEU A 36 20.35 -2.73 8.67
N GLU A 37 19.35 -1.85 8.48
CA GLU A 37 17.97 -2.08 8.98
C GLU A 37 17.31 -3.21 8.18
N LYS A 38 17.54 -3.24 6.85
CA LYS A 38 17.05 -4.33 6.00
C LYS A 38 17.71 -5.67 6.35
N ALA A 39 18.99 -5.65 6.70
CA ALA A 39 19.75 -6.84 7.08
C ALA A 39 19.21 -7.51 8.35
N GLN A 40 18.45 -6.79 9.20
CA GLN A 40 17.76 -7.36 10.35
C GLN A 40 16.59 -8.28 9.94
N TYR A 41 16.02 -8.10 8.74
CA TYR A 41 14.85 -8.85 8.26
C TYR A 41 15.11 -9.54 6.92
N PRO A 42 16.12 -10.44 6.83
CA PRO A 42 16.62 -10.96 5.55
C PRO A 42 15.57 -11.80 4.81
N THR A 43 14.78 -12.60 5.53
CA THR A 43 13.73 -13.44 4.93
C THR A 43 12.59 -12.61 4.36
N TYR A 44 12.18 -11.55 5.06
CA TYR A 44 11.12 -10.66 4.63
C TYR A 44 11.52 -9.95 3.33
N PHE A 45 12.69 -9.28 3.30
CA PHE A 45 13.16 -8.59 2.10
C PHE A 45 13.41 -9.55 0.93
N ALA A 46 13.89 -10.77 1.17
CA ALA A 46 14.02 -11.77 0.11
C ALA A 46 12.67 -12.16 -0.51
N THR A 47 11.60 -12.28 0.28
CA THR A 47 10.26 -12.55 -0.26
C THR A 47 9.65 -11.33 -0.94
N ARG A 48 9.93 -10.12 -0.43
CA ARG A 48 9.45 -8.86 -1.02
C ARG A 48 10.04 -8.64 -2.41
N GLU A 49 11.33 -8.89 -2.61
CA GLU A 49 11.97 -8.77 -3.94
C GLU A 49 11.34 -9.72 -4.97
N LYS A 50 10.92 -10.93 -4.57
CA LYS A 50 10.17 -11.84 -5.46
C LYS A 50 8.82 -11.25 -5.86
N ARG A 51 8.09 -10.65 -4.92
CA ARG A 51 6.78 -10.01 -5.18
C ARG A 51 6.90 -8.79 -6.10
N LYS A 52 7.94 -7.97 -5.90
CA LYS A 52 8.22 -6.82 -6.77
C LYS A 52 8.47 -7.26 -8.22
N LYS A 53 9.27 -8.30 -8.42
CA LYS A 53 9.51 -8.87 -9.75
C LYS A 53 8.22 -9.40 -10.39
N ALA A 54 7.43 -10.18 -9.64
CA ALA A 54 6.14 -10.69 -10.13
C ALA A 54 5.17 -9.57 -10.49
N TYR A 55 5.14 -8.46 -9.73
CA TYR A 55 4.33 -7.29 -10.06
C TYR A 55 4.78 -6.64 -11.37
N MET A 56 6.09 -6.45 -11.56
CA MET A 56 6.62 -5.86 -12.81
C MET A 56 6.32 -6.74 -14.02
N GLU A 57 6.48 -8.07 -13.89
CA GLU A 57 6.12 -9.03 -14.94
C GLU A 57 4.63 -8.95 -15.28
N TRP A 58 3.76 -8.92 -14.26
CA TRP A 58 2.32 -8.75 -14.44
C TRP A 58 1.96 -7.42 -15.11
N TYR A 59 2.61 -6.33 -14.69
CA TYR A 59 2.38 -4.98 -15.21
C TYR A 59 2.76 -4.90 -16.69
N LEU A 60 3.97 -5.35 -17.05
CA LEU A 60 4.45 -5.38 -18.43
C LEU A 60 3.57 -6.28 -19.31
N LYS A 61 3.10 -7.41 -18.78
CA LYS A 61 2.15 -8.28 -19.49
C LYS A 61 0.81 -7.59 -19.76
N ARG A 62 0.34 -6.77 -18.82
CA ARG A 62 -0.99 -6.12 -18.89
C ARG A 62 -0.98 -4.83 -19.73
N TYR A 63 0.08 -4.04 -19.62
CA TYR A 63 0.13 -2.69 -20.16
C TYR A 63 1.25 -2.48 -21.20
N GLY A 64 2.13 -3.45 -21.39
CA GLY A 64 3.29 -3.32 -22.27
C GLY A 64 4.44 -2.53 -21.62
N ILE A 65 5.50 -2.31 -22.41
CA ILE A 65 6.61 -1.45 -22.00
C ILE A 65 6.13 0.00 -22.18
N PRO A 66 6.17 0.85 -21.14
CA PRO A 66 5.78 2.24 -21.28
C PRO A 66 6.70 2.93 -22.30
N ASP A 67 6.14 3.82 -23.10
CA ASP A 67 6.93 4.64 -24.01
C ASP A 67 8.00 5.40 -23.22
N PRO A 68 9.23 5.53 -23.77
CA PRO A 68 10.27 6.31 -23.10
C PRO A 68 9.75 7.72 -22.81
N PRO A 69 10.09 8.30 -21.65
CA PRO A 69 9.66 9.66 -21.32
C PRO A 69 10.11 10.58 -22.44
N MET A 70 9.18 11.36 -22.98
CA MET A 70 9.48 12.38 -23.97
C MET A 70 10.50 13.34 -23.34
N MET A 71 11.72 13.33 -23.88
CA MET A 71 12.83 14.20 -23.47
C MET A 71 12.53 15.67 -23.83
#